data_AF-A0A1J4Y4F9-F1
#
_entry.id   AF-A0A1J4Y4F9-F1
#
_cell.length_a   1.000
_cell.length_b   1.000
_cell.length_c   1.000
_cell.angle_alpha   90.00
_cell.angle_beta   90.00
_cell.angle_gamma   90.00
#
_symmetry.space_group_name_H-M   'P 1'
#
loop_
_entity.id
_entity.type
_entity.pdbx_description
1 polymer ?
#
loop_
_entity_poly.entity_id
_entity_poly.type
_entity_poly.pdbx_seq_one_letter_code
_entity_poly.pdbx_strand_id
1 'polypeptide(L)'
;MRFSRWLVGYFGFIQIIHLLTLILAGVQLLHTGTVGFPAPPPLDGWPTSAIPFLLAMGFTDAILIIISEIFVLGFFKQKAWAMKIGLVALSGSMATALVFALATIPSGAWWLHPIAYGGMGVLFIPYVILFIQILKQKIIQPTEG
;
A
#
# COMPACT_ATOMS: atom_id res chain seq x y z
N MET A 1 -4.34 -3.77 23.62
CA MET A 1 -3.01 -4.43 23.42
C MET A 1 -3.00 -5.46 22.31
N ARG A 2 -3.81 -6.53 22.36
CA ARG A 2 -3.82 -7.57 21.31
C ARG A 2 -4.26 -7.02 19.94
N PHE A 3 -5.22 -6.11 19.93
CA PHE A 3 -5.76 -5.54 18.69
C PHE A 3 -4.76 -4.71 17.88
N SER A 4 -4.02 -3.79 18.51
CA SER A 4 -3.01 -2.98 17.79
C SER A 4 -1.85 -3.83 17.26
N ARG A 5 -1.43 -4.87 18.01
CA ARG A 5 -0.43 -5.83 17.52
C ARG A 5 -0.94 -6.61 16.30
N TRP A 6 -2.21 -7.00 16.32
CA TRP A 6 -2.86 -7.63 15.16
C TRP A 6 -2.91 -6.67 13.97
N LEU A 7 -3.32 -5.40 14.16
CA LEU A 7 -3.36 -4.41 13.07
C LEU A 7 -1.98 -4.16 12.46
N VAL A 8 -0.92 -4.02 13.27
CA VAL A 8 0.44 -3.82 12.75
C VAL A 8 0.95 -5.07 12.03
N GLY A 9 0.69 -6.26 12.57
CA GLY A 9 1.04 -7.52 11.91
C GLY A 9 0.30 -7.70 10.58
N TYR A 10 -1.00 -7.39 10.55
CA TYR A 10 -1.82 -7.39 9.34
C TYR A 10 -1.31 -6.39 8.30
N PHE A 11 -0.96 -5.17 8.74
CA PHE A 11 -0.38 -4.14 7.89
C PHE A 11 0.91 -4.63 7.20
N GLY A 12 1.87 -5.17 7.95
CA GLY A 12 3.09 -5.73 7.35
C GLY A 12 2.79 -6.90 6.40
N PHE A 13 1.91 -7.81 6.81
CA PHE A 13 1.52 -8.94 5.97
C PHE A 13 0.95 -8.51 4.61
N ILE A 14 0.03 -7.53 4.61
CA ILE A 14 -0.54 -6.99 3.36
C ILE A 14 0.51 -6.26 2.53
N GLN A 15 1.47 -5.53 3.14
CA GLN A 15 2.55 -4.88 2.40
C GLN A 15 3.49 -5.88 1.72
N ILE A 16 3.78 -7.03 2.35
CA ILE A 16 4.53 -8.11 1.70
C ILE A 16 3.75 -8.69 0.51
N ILE A 17 2.45 -8.96 0.67
CA ILE A 17 1.61 -9.38 -0.46
C ILE A 17 1.64 -8.33 -1.58
N HIS A 18 1.52 -7.05 -1.22
CA HIS A 18 1.55 -5.96 -2.18
C HIS A 18 2.88 -5.92 -2.95
N LEU A 19 4.02 -6.08 -2.26
CA LEU A 19 5.33 -6.17 -2.91
C LEU A 19 5.41 -7.32 -3.91
N LEU A 20 4.91 -8.50 -3.54
CA LEU A 20 4.88 -9.65 -4.43
C LEU A 20 4.03 -9.37 -5.69
N THR A 21 2.91 -8.67 -5.53
CA THR A 21 2.07 -8.27 -6.67
C THR A 21 2.76 -7.24 -7.56
N LEU A 22 3.50 -6.28 -7.00
CA LEU A 22 4.29 -5.31 -7.77
C LEU A 22 5.43 -5.99 -8.54
N ILE A 23 6.12 -6.95 -7.92
CA ILE A 23 7.15 -7.75 -8.58
C ILE A 23 6.53 -8.52 -9.75
N LEU A 24 5.39 -9.17 -9.53
CA LEU A 24 4.68 -9.90 -10.58
C LEU A 24 4.26 -8.96 -11.73
N ALA A 25 3.75 -7.76 -11.42
CA ALA A 25 3.42 -6.74 -12.41
C ALA A 25 4.65 -6.33 -13.24
N GLY A 26 5.79 -6.15 -12.58
CA GLY A 26 7.07 -5.83 -13.20
C GLY A 26 7.54 -6.94 -14.14
N VAL A 27 7.47 -8.20 -13.70
CA VAL A 27 7.80 -9.37 -14.54
C VAL A 27 6.86 -9.43 -15.76
N GLN A 28 5.56 -9.26 -15.55
CA GLN A 28 4.59 -9.24 -16.66
C GLN A 28 4.89 -8.12 -17.66
N LEU A 29 5.23 -6.92 -17.19
CA LEU A 29 5.61 -5.81 -18.06
C LEU A 29 6.83 -6.14 -18.91
N LEU A 30 7.86 -6.75 -18.32
CA LEU A 30 9.06 -7.15 -19.06
C LEU A 30 8.78 -8.23 -20.12
N HIS A 31 7.84 -9.13 -19.87
CA HIS A 31 7.50 -10.20 -20.81
C HIS A 31 6.49 -9.80 -21.89
N THR A 32 5.52 -8.95 -21.56
CA THR A 32 4.34 -8.67 -22.42
C THR A 32 4.27 -7.24 -22.92
N GLY A 33 5.06 -6.32 -22.36
CA GLY A 33 4.94 -4.89 -22.63
C GLY A 33 3.70 -4.25 -22.01
N THR A 34 2.92 -4.97 -21.19
CA THR A 34 1.69 -4.47 -20.57
C THR A 34 1.80 -4.46 -19.04
N VAL A 35 1.23 -3.42 -18.40
CA VAL A 35 1.16 -3.34 -16.93
C VAL A 35 0.01 -4.23 -16.44
N GLY A 36 0.34 -5.17 -15.56
CA GLY A 36 -0.58 -6.16 -15.00
C GLY A 36 -1.17 -5.82 -13.62
N PHE A 37 -1.61 -6.85 -12.91
CA PHE A 37 -2.13 -6.75 -11.54
C PHE A 37 -1.05 -6.22 -10.58
N PRO A 38 -1.35 -5.32 -9.62
CA PRO A 38 -2.68 -4.94 -9.11
C PRO A 38 -3.48 -3.90 -9.90
N ALA A 39 -2.98 -3.42 -11.04
CA ALA A 39 -3.65 -2.43 -11.88
C ALA A 39 -4.11 -3.04 -13.23
N PRO A 40 -5.03 -4.03 -13.23
CA PRO A 40 -5.48 -4.63 -14.48
C PRO A 40 -6.06 -3.56 -15.42
N PRO A 41 -5.70 -3.58 -16.71
CA PRO A 41 -6.03 -2.49 -17.63
C PRO A 41 -7.52 -2.39 -17.97
N PRO A 42 -7.98 -1.26 -18.53
CA PRO A 42 -9.27 -1.23 -19.22
C PRO A 42 -9.24 -2.08 -20.51
N LEU A 43 -10.38 -2.21 -21.19
CA LEU A 43 -10.56 -3.15 -22.32
C LEU A 43 -9.50 -2.99 -23.43
N ASP A 44 -9.15 -1.74 -23.78
CA ASP A 44 -8.19 -1.43 -24.84
C ASP A 44 -6.73 -1.37 -24.35
N GLY A 45 -6.47 -1.76 -23.09
CA GLY A 45 -5.16 -1.62 -22.47
C GLY A 45 -4.91 -0.24 -21.85
N TRP A 46 -3.79 -0.10 -21.15
CA TRP A 46 -3.34 1.22 -20.69
C TRP A 46 -2.81 2.04 -21.88
N PRO A 47 -3.21 3.30 -22.06
CA PRO A 47 -2.59 4.16 -23.05
C PRO A 47 -1.11 4.36 -22.70
N THR A 48 -0.26 4.52 -23.71
CA THR A 48 1.20 4.68 -23.53
C THR A 48 1.57 5.84 -22.62
N SER A 49 0.75 6.90 -22.58
CA SER A 49 0.90 8.04 -21.69
C SER A 49 0.67 7.72 -20.21
N ALA A 50 -0.05 6.66 -19.87
CA ALA A 50 -0.31 6.24 -18.49
C ALA A 50 0.83 5.36 -17.91
N ILE A 51 1.65 4.75 -18.77
CA ILE A 51 2.70 3.80 -18.34
C ILE A 51 3.72 4.45 -17.39
N PRO A 52 4.26 5.67 -17.66
CA PRO A 52 5.18 6.31 -16.72
C PRO A 52 4.55 6.59 -15.35
N PHE A 53 3.27 6.96 -15.32
CA PHE A 53 2.53 7.18 -14.08
C PHE A 53 2.41 5.87 -13.28
N LEU A 54 1.95 4.78 -13.92
CA LEU A 54 1.79 3.49 -13.26
C LEU A 54 3.12 2.94 -12.73
N LEU A 55 4.21 3.13 -13.48
CA LEU A 55 5.56 2.78 -13.02
C LEU A 55 5.98 3.62 -11.82
N ALA A 56 5.81 4.95 -11.88
CA ALA A 56 6.13 5.83 -10.76
C ALA A 56 5.34 5.49 -9.49
N MET A 57 4.05 5.14 -9.64
CA MET A 57 3.23 4.63 -8.53
C MET A 57 3.80 3.34 -7.96
N GLY A 58 4.09 2.34 -8.80
CA GLY A 58 4.66 1.07 -8.34
C GLY A 58 6.01 1.22 -7.63
N PHE A 59 6.90 2.09 -8.14
CA PHE A 59 8.16 2.41 -7.46
C PHE A 59 7.94 3.12 -6.12
N THR A 60 7.01 4.07 -6.06
CA THR A 60 6.69 4.80 -4.83
C THR A 60 6.11 3.85 -3.78
N ASP A 61 5.22 2.96 -4.19
CA ASP A 61 4.63 1.95 -3.32
C ASP A 61 5.69 0.96 -2.82
N ALA A 62 6.64 0.54 -3.65
CA ALA A 62 7.75 -0.31 -3.22
C ALA A 62 8.61 0.37 -2.13
N ILE A 63 8.90 1.67 -2.25
CA ILE A 63 9.60 2.43 -1.21
C ILE A 63 8.77 2.48 0.07
N LEU A 64 7.48 2.78 -0.04
CA LEU A 64 6.57 2.83 1.11
C LEU A 64 6.41 1.48 1.80
N ILE A 65 6.44 0.38 1.07
CA ILE A 65 6.47 -0.98 1.62
C ILE A 65 7.73 -1.17 2.47
N ILE A 66 8.90 -0.78 1.98
CA ILE A 66 10.15 -0.89 2.77
C ILE A 66 10.04 -0.09 4.08
N ILE A 67 9.53 1.15 4.01
CA ILE A 67 9.31 1.99 5.20
C ILE A 67 8.29 1.35 6.14
N SER A 68 7.25 0.72 5.58
CA SER A 68 6.23 -0.02 6.32
C SER A 68 6.81 -1.20 7.10
N GLU A 69 7.68 -1.98 6.48
CA GLU A 69 8.35 -3.11 7.15
C GLU A 69 9.31 -2.63 8.24
N ILE A 70 10.02 -1.52 8.03
CA ILE A 70 10.84 -0.88 9.06
C ILE A 70 9.97 -0.48 10.27
N PHE A 71 8.79 0.10 10.02
CA PHE A 71 7.83 0.38 11.08
C PHE A 71 7.38 -0.88 11.82
N VAL A 72 6.97 -1.93 11.11
CA VAL A 72 6.51 -3.19 11.70
C VAL A 72 7.60 -3.78 12.60
N LEU A 73 8.83 -3.87 12.12
CA LEU A 73 9.98 -4.34 12.89
C LEU A 73 10.26 -3.47 14.11
N GLY A 74 10.27 -2.14 13.94
CA GLY A 74 10.45 -1.19 15.03
C GLY A 74 9.38 -1.30 16.10
N PHE A 75 8.13 -1.49 15.70
CA PHE A 75 6.99 -1.65 16.60
C PHE A 75 7.11 -2.91 17.45
N PHE A 76 7.38 -4.06 16.84
CA PHE A 76 7.55 -5.32 17.59
C PHE A 76 8.82 -5.32 18.46
N LYS A 77 9.85 -4.57 18.08
CA LYS A 77 11.06 -4.32 18.89
C LYS A 77 10.91 -3.18 19.91
N GLN A 78 9.71 -2.59 20.04
CA GLN A 78 9.41 -1.49 20.95
C GLN A 78 10.42 -0.34 20.83
N LYS A 79 10.65 0.15 19.61
CA LYS A 79 11.58 1.27 19.36
C LYS A 79 10.83 2.60 19.28
N ALA A 80 11.27 3.62 20.03
CA ALA A 80 10.59 4.91 20.14
C ALA A 80 10.32 5.59 18.78
N TRP A 81 11.22 5.40 17.82
CA TRP A 81 11.08 5.94 16.46
C TRP A 81 9.97 5.26 15.63
N ALA A 82 9.51 4.08 16.03
CA ALA A 82 8.58 3.27 15.22
C ALA A 82 7.29 4.04 14.92
N MET A 83 6.72 4.76 15.88
CA MET A 83 5.47 5.50 15.67
C MET A 83 5.61 6.60 14.61
N LYS A 84 6.76 7.29 14.56
CA LYS A 84 7.03 8.33 13.55
C LYS A 84 7.13 7.71 12.16
N ILE A 85 7.85 6.59 12.03
CA ILE A 85 7.96 5.86 10.76
C ILE A 85 6.59 5.31 10.34
N GLY A 86 5.80 4.80 11.28
CA GLY A 86 4.44 4.31 11.02
C GLY A 86 3.51 5.39 10.49
N LEU A 87 3.58 6.61 11.03
CA LEU A 87 2.82 7.76 10.50
C LEU A 87 3.21 8.09 9.05
N VAL A 88 4.51 8.10 8.74
CA VAL A 88 5.01 8.34 7.38
C VAL A 88 4.54 7.22 6.44
N ALA A 89 4.70 5.96 6.83
CA ALA A 89 4.32 4.80 6.03
C ALA A 89 2.81 4.78 5.71
N LEU A 90 1.97 4.97 6.73
CA LEU A 90 0.51 4.95 6.57
C LEU A 90 0.00 6.16 5.80
N SER A 91 0.50 7.36 6.09
CA SER A 91 0.10 8.57 5.35
C SER A 91 0.49 8.46 3.88
N GLY A 92 1.73 8.02 3.61
CA GLY A 92 2.22 7.80 2.25
C GLY A 92 1.37 6.76 1.52
N SER A 93 1.13 5.60 2.13
CA SER A 93 0.34 4.52 1.49
C SER A 93 -1.10 4.95 1.19
N MET A 94 -1.74 5.71 2.09
CA MET A 94 -3.09 6.23 1.84
C MET A 94 -3.10 7.32 0.76
N ALA A 95 -2.08 8.18 0.74
CA ALA A 95 -1.94 9.21 -0.29
C ALA A 95 -1.70 8.60 -1.67
N THR A 96 -0.82 7.60 -1.79
CA THR A 96 -0.57 6.92 -3.08
C THR A 96 -1.81 6.17 -3.55
N ALA A 97 -2.52 5.46 -2.66
CA ALA A 97 -3.78 4.80 -2.99
C ALA A 97 -4.84 5.80 -3.52
N LEU A 98 -4.96 6.98 -2.89
CA LEU A 98 -5.88 8.03 -3.34
C LEU A 98 -5.49 8.58 -4.72
N VAL A 99 -4.22 8.93 -4.91
CA VAL A 99 -3.70 9.43 -6.19
C VAL A 99 -3.91 8.41 -7.31
N PHE A 100 -3.62 7.13 -7.03
CA PHE A 100 -3.86 6.03 -7.95
C PHE A 100 -5.34 5.91 -8.33
N ALA A 101 -6.24 5.92 -7.34
CA ALA A 101 -7.67 5.81 -7.59
C ALA A 101 -8.17 6.99 -8.44
N LEU A 102 -7.83 8.23 -8.09
CA LEU A 102 -8.26 9.41 -8.85
C LEU A 102 -7.75 9.39 -10.29
N ALA A 103 -6.53 8.92 -10.52
CA ALA A 103 -5.95 8.84 -11.86
C ALA A 103 -6.52 7.69 -12.70
N THR A 104 -6.96 6.59 -12.08
CA THR A 104 -7.36 5.37 -12.80
C THR A 104 -8.87 5.17 -12.90
N ILE A 105 -9.70 5.77 -12.03
CA ILE A 105 -11.17 5.69 -12.13
C ILE A 105 -11.68 6.16 -13.51
N PRO A 106 -11.22 7.30 -14.08
CA PRO A 106 -11.70 7.78 -15.38
C PRO A 106 -11.39 6.83 -16.56
N SER A 107 -10.44 5.89 -16.40
CA SER A 107 -10.11 4.93 -17.45
C SER A 107 -11.18 3.86 -17.67
N GLY A 108 -12.14 3.72 -16.75
CA GLY A 108 -13.15 2.66 -16.79
C GLY A 108 -12.67 1.28 -16.28
N ALA A 109 -11.37 1.12 -15.98
CA ALA A 109 -10.80 -0.14 -15.48
C ALA A 109 -11.48 -0.65 -14.20
N TRP A 110 -11.93 0.26 -13.34
CA TRP A 110 -12.64 -0.06 -12.09
C TRP A 110 -13.99 -0.73 -12.33
N TRP A 111 -14.69 -0.38 -13.41
CA TRP A 111 -15.98 -0.97 -13.77
C TRP A 111 -15.83 -2.33 -14.46
N LEU A 112 -14.72 -2.51 -15.18
CA LEU A 112 -14.37 -3.80 -15.80
C LEU A 112 -13.84 -4.80 -14.77
N HIS A 113 -13.13 -4.33 -13.75
CA HIS A 113 -12.49 -5.17 -12.73
C HIS A 113 -12.87 -4.77 -11.28
N PRO A 114 -14.17 -4.73 -10.92
CA PRO A 114 -14.63 -4.16 -9.65
C PRO A 114 -14.11 -4.94 -8.43
N ILE A 115 -13.91 -6.25 -8.55
CA ILE A 115 -13.38 -7.09 -7.47
C ILE A 115 -11.90 -6.79 -7.23
N ALA A 116 -11.11 -6.60 -8.29
CA ALA A 116 -9.68 -6.30 -8.14
C ALA A 116 -9.47 -4.95 -7.45
N TYR A 117 -10.12 -3.89 -7.96
CA TYR A 117 -9.96 -2.55 -7.43
C TYR A 117 -10.69 -2.33 -6.10
N GLY A 118 -11.95 -2.78 -6.00
CA GLY A 118 -12.74 -2.67 -4.77
C GLY A 118 -12.20 -3.57 -3.65
N GLY A 119 -11.75 -4.78 -4.00
CA GLY A 119 -11.12 -5.71 -3.06
C GLY A 119 -9.86 -5.13 -2.43
N MET A 120 -9.02 -4.45 -3.21
CA MET A 120 -7.90 -3.70 -2.65
C MET A 120 -8.39 -2.66 -1.64
N GLY A 121 -9.34 -1.80 -2.02
CA GLY A 121 -9.90 -0.79 -1.11
C GLY A 121 -10.36 -1.38 0.23
N VAL A 122 -11.03 -2.54 0.21
CA VAL A 122 -11.46 -3.25 1.42
C VAL A 122 -10.28 -3.78 2.23
N LEU A 123 -9.28 -4.41 1.59
CA LEU A 123 -8.08 -4.94 2.26
C LEU A 123 -7.29 -3.86 3.01
N PHE A 124 -7.36 -2.61 2.53
CA PHE A 124 -6.68 -1.46 3.13
C PHE A 124 -7.51 -0.74 4.22
N ILE A 125 -8.78 -1.09 4.48
CA ILE A 125 -9.59 -0.48 5.58
C ILE A 125 -8.87 -0.54 6.95
N PRO A 126 -8.25 -1.66 7.36
CA PRO A 126 -7.52 -1.72 8.63
C PRO A 126 -6.39 -0.70 8.76
N TYR A 127 -5.87 -0.15 7.66
CA TYR A 127 -4.80 0.85 7.66
C TYR A 127 -5.31 2.17 8.23
N VAL A 128 -6.53 2.57 7.84
CA VAL A 128 -7.19 3.77 8.37
C VAL A 128 -7.40 3.64 9.88
N ILE A 129 -7.84 2.46 10.34
CA ILE A 129 -8.01 2.17 11.77
C ILE A 129 -6.67 2.26 12.50
N LEU A 130 -5.61 1.66 11.95
CA LEU A 130 -4.27 1.71 12.53
C LEU A 130 -3.73 3.14 12.59
N PHE A 131 -3.90 3.92 11.53
CA PHE A 131 -3.50 5.32 11.47
C PHE A 131 -4.18 6.16 12.56
N ILE A 132 -5.50 6.01 12.71
CA ILE A 132 -6.26 6.69 13.78
C ILE A 132 -5.77 6.27 15.17
N GLN A 133 -5.38 5.00 15.37
CA GLN A 133 -4.84 4.55 16.66
C GLN A 133 -3.48 5.17 16.97
N ILE A 134 -2.61 5.32 15.98
CA ILE A 134 -1.31 6.00 16.16
C ILE A 134 -1.52 7.48 16.49
N LEU A 135 -2.39 8.18 15.75
CA LEU A 135 -2.70 9.60 16.00
C LEU A 135 -3.28 9.84 17.41
N LYS A 136 -4.15 8.94 17.87
CA LYS A 136 -4.74 9.02 19.22
C LYS A 136 -3.79 8.55 20.32
N GLN A 137 -2.54 8.21 19.99
CA GLN A 137 -1.53 7.66 20.92
C GLN A 137 -2.06 6.44 21.70
N LYS A 138 -3.00 5.69 21.13
CA LYS A 138 -3.57 4.48 21.77
C LYS A 138 -2.65 3.26 21.62
N ILE A 139 -1.56 3.43 20.89
CA ILE A 139 -0.50 2.45 20.73
C ILE A 139 0.63 2.84 21.70
N ILE A 140 1.07 1.88 22.51
CA ILE A 140 2.08 2.08 23.56
C ILE A 140 3.30 2.78 22.97
N GLN A 141 3.64 3.96 23.51
CA GLN A 141 4.92 4.58 23.25
C GLN A 141 6.00 3.76 23.96
N PRO A 142 7.04 3.32 23.26
CA PRO A 142 8.18 2.70 23.91
C PRO A 142 8.72 3.62 25.00
N THR A 143 9.02 3.04 26.15
CA THR A 143 9.69 3.76 27.23
C THR A 143 10.98 4.35 26.67
N GLU A 144 11.15 5.67 26.81
CA GLU A 144 12.42 6.32 26.50
C GLU A 144 13.52 5.59 27.27
N GLY A 145 14.45 4.99 26.53
CA GLY A 145 15.61 4.29 27.06
C GLY A 145 16.86 4.99 26.60
#